data_AF-A0A498LPH9-F1
#
_entry.id   AF-A0A498LPH9-F1
#
_cell.length_a   1.000
_cell.length_b   1.000
_cell.length_c   1.000
_cell.angle_alpha   90.00
_cell.angle_beta   90.00
_cell.angle_gamma   90.00
#
_symmetry.space_group_name_H-M   'P 1'
#
loop_
_entity.id
_entity.type
_entity.pdbx_description
1 polymer ?
#
loop_
_entity_poly.entity_id
_entity_poly.type
_entity_poly.pdbx_seq_one_letter_code
_entity_poly.pdbx_strand_id
1 'polypeptide(L)'
;MAISIPRDMASECCLSLTKYFLFLFNLIFFYFILLTVLLAAQIVGGVLLYTQKTEWTGSLENHLMKSFGRNDSSLQNLKTTLDYIQEEFDKDMKMGSRTLVLIMFLGALCVAQALRCNYCQKIDKNDPVCHANDIEDKECSSGLDNCITITMHHPAYGEVRRCATSNECAADVPPQVVKRCCNTDLCN
;
A
#
# COMPACT_ATOMS: atom_id res chain seq x y z
N MET A 1 12.57 6.56 -41.27
CA MET A 1 12.09 7.47 -40.20
C MET A 1 11.75 6.62 -38.99
N ALA A 2 12.67 6.54 -38.02
CA ALA A 2 12.40 5.89 -36.76
C ALA A 2 11.74 6.92 -35.84
N ILE A 3 10.55 6.59 -35.34
CA ILE A 3 9.80 7.43 -34.40
C ILE A 3 10.50 7.29 -33.04
N SER A 4 11.31 8.29 -32.69
CA SER A 4 11.86 8.45 -31.35
C SER A 4 10.75 8.91 -30.41
N ILE A 5 10.26 8.01 -29.55
CA ILE A 5 9.37 8.39 -28.45
C ILE A 5 10.24 9.09 -27.37
N PRO A 6 9.96 10.36 -27.01
CA PRO A 6 10.76 11.11 -26.04
C PRO A 6 10.57 10.58 -24.62
N ARG A 7 11.69 10.35 -23.92
CA ARG A 7 11.78 9.76 -22.56
C ARG A 7 11.55 10.75 -21.41
N ASP A 8 11.14 11.98 -21.68
CA ASP A 8 10.96 13.01 -20.64
C ASP A 8 9.56 12.99 -19.99
N MET A 9 8.59 12.27 -20.55
CA MET A 9 7.21 12.30 -20.03
C MET A 9 6.91 11.30 -18.89
N ALA A 10 7.76 10.28 -18.69
CA ALA A 10 7.52 9.23 -17.67
C ALA A 10 8.07 9.58 -16.28
N SER A 11 9.16 10.36 -16.22
CA SER A 11 9.84 10.71 -14.95
C SER A 11 9.05 11.71 -14.11
N GLU A 12 8.39 12.69 -14.75
CA GLU A 12 7.51 13.64 -14.05
C GLU A 12 6.26 12.95 -13.47
N CYS A 13 5.74 11.91 -14.14
CA CYS A 13 4.58 11.15 -13.65
C CYS A 13 4.88 10.39 -12.36
N CYS A 14 6.04 9.71 -12.24
CA CYS A 14 6.37 8.92 -11.04
C CYS A 14 6.64 9.77 -9.79
N LEU A 15 7.32 10.92 -9.95
CA LEU A 15 7.55 11.88 -8.86
C LEU A 15 6.26 12.58 -8.43
N SER A 16 5.33 12.77 -9.35
CA SER A 16 4.00 13.29 -9.07
C SER A 16 3.14 12.25 -8.33
N LEU A 17 3.12 11.00 -8.82
CA LEU A 17 2.33 9.90 -8.23
C LEU A 17 2.72 9.62 -6.77
N THR A 18 4.02 9.63 -6.48
CA THR A 18 4.53 9.42 -5.11
C THR A 18 4.14 10.55 -4.16
N LYS A 19 4.12 11.81 -4.64
CA LYS A 19 3.61 12.95 -3.85
C LYS A 19 2.11 12.84 -3.58
N TYR A 20 1.30 12.46 -4.58
CA TYR A 20 -0.13 12.22 -4.38
C TYR A 20 -0.39 11.06 -3.42
N PHE A 21 0.39 9.98 -3.51
CA PHE A 21 0.27 8.84 -2.62
C PHE A 21 0.61 9.21 -1.17
N LEU A 22 1.71 9.96 -0.95
CA LEU A 22 2.06 10.48 0.37
C LEU A 22 1.01 11.43 0.94
N PHE A 23 0.41 12.27 0.08
CA PHE A 23 -0.66 13.18 0.48
C PHE A 23 -1.93 12.41 0.90
N LEU A 24 -2.35 11.43 0.08
CA LEU A 24 -3.50 10.57 0.38
C LEU A 24 -3.26 9.76 1.66
N PHE A 25 -2.06 9.20 1.83
CA PHE A 25 -1.69 8.48 3.04
C PHE A 25 -1.78 9.38 4.27
N ASN A 26 -1.21 10.59 4.23
CA ASN A 26 -1.33 11.55 5.32
C ASN A 26 -2.79 11.94 5.61
N LEU A 27 -3.62 12.10 4.58
CA LEU A 27 -5.04 12.42 4.72
C LEU A 27 -5.81 11.28 5.39
N ILE A 28 -5.56 10.03 4.99
CA ILE A 28 -6.15 8.83 5.60
C ILE A 28 -5.74 8.71 7.06
N PHE A 29 -4.45 8.92 7.37
CA PHE A 29 -3.96 8.89 8.76
C PHE A 29 -4.61 9.97 9.61
N PHE A 30 -4.71 11.20 9.10
CA PHE A 30 -5.39 12.28 9.79
C PHE A 30 -6.88 11.96 10.04
N TYR A 31 -7.57 11.42 9.03
CA TYR A 31 -8.96 10.99 9.18
C TYR A 31 -9.12 9.88 10.23
N PHE A 32 -8.22 8.89 10.24
CA PHE A 32 -8.25 7.82 11.22
C PHE A 32 -8.00 8.32 12.66
N ILE A 33 -7.08 9.27 12.83
CA ILE A 33 -6.84 9.94 14.12
C ILE A 33 -8.09 10.67 14.57
N LEU A 34 -8.73 11.46 13.69
CA LEU A 34 -9.98 12.15 14.01
C LEU A 34 -11.10 11.20 14.39
N LEU A 35 -11.26 10.10 13.65
CA LEU A 35 -12.26 9.07 13.94
C LEU A 35 -12.01 8.45 15.33
N THR A 36 -10.75 8.17 15.67
CA THR A 36 -10.37 7.63 16.98
C THR A 36 -10.68 8.62 18.10
N VAL A 37 -10.43 9.91 17.91
CA VAL A 37 -10.77 10.96 18.88
C VAL A 37 -12.29 11.07 19.05
N LEU A 38 -13.06 11.01 17.96
CA LEU A 38 -14.52 11.02 18.02
C LEU A 38 -15.08 9.81 18.77
N LEU A 39 -14.53 8.61 18.53
CA LEU A 39 -14.90 7.41 19.28
C LEU A 39 -14.54 7.52 20.76
N ALA A 40 -13.36 8.03 21.08
CA ALA A 40 -12.97 8.29 22.46
C ALA A 40 -13.93 9.29 23.14
N ALA A 41 -14.32 10.36 22.45
CA ALA A 41 -15.29 11.33 22.93
C ALA A 41 -16.68 10.69 23.17
N GLN A 42 -17.14 9.81 22.29
CA GLN A 42 -18.39 9.07 22.46
C GLN A 42 -18.34 8.10 23.64
N ILE A 43 -17.23 7.38 23.84
CA ILE A 43 -17.04 6.47 24.98
C ILE A 43 -17.04 7.26 26.29
N VAL A 44 -16.24 8.34 26.37
CA VAL A 44 -16.17 9.18 27.57
C VAL A 44 -17.52 9.84 27.84
N GLY A 45 -18.18 10.39 26.81
CA GLY A 45 -19.51 10.97 26.92
C GLY A 45 -20.55 9.96 27.39
N GLY A 46 -20.52 8.74 26.86
CA GLY A 46 -21.39 7.64 27.25
C GLY A 46 -21.18 7.20 28.70
N VAL A 47 -19.93 7.04 29.15
CA VAL A 47 -19.59 6.71 30.53
C VAL A 47 -20.00 7.83 31.49
N LEU A 48 -19.72 9.10 31.13
CA LEU A 48 -20.09 10.25 31.95
C LEU A 48 -21.61 10.37 32.08
N LEU A 49 -22.36 10.25 30.97
CA LEU A 49 -23.82 10.22 31.00
C LEU A 49 -24.36 9.05 31.81
N TYR A 50 -23.76 7.87 31.69
CA TYR A 50 -24.15 6.70 32.47
C TYR A 50 -23.99 6.97 33.97
N THR A 51 -22.84 7.49 34.41
CA THR A 51 -22.61 7.84 35.83
C THR A 51 -23.55 8.93 36.31
N GLN A 52 -23.71 10.03 35.56
CA GLN A 52 -24.57 11.14 35.96
C GLN A 52 -26.06 10.72 35.99
N LYS A 53 -26.48 9.83 35.09
CA LYS A 53 -27.82 9.22 35.10
C LYS A 53 -28.07 8.45 36.39
N THR A 54 -27.08 7.74 36.96
CA THR A 54 -27.25 6.96 38.21
C THR A 54 -27.44 7.86 39.45
N GLU A 55 -26.73 8.98 39.53
CA GLU A 55 -26.91 9.94 40.64
C GLU A 55 -28.21 10.74 40.49
N TRP A 56 -28.53 11.14 39.26
CA TRP A 56 -29.79 11.82 38.97
C TRP A 56 -30.97 10.90 39.25
N THR A 57 -30.95 9.62 38.87
CA THR A 57 -32.06 8.70 39.21
C THR A 57 -32.24 8.53 40.72
N GLY A 58 -31.16 8.44 41.50
CA GLY A 58 -31.26 8.33 42.97
C GLY A 58 -31.77 9.59 43.68
N SER A 59 -31.38 10.79 43.21
CA SER A 59 -31.86 12.07 43.77
C SER A 59 -33.27 12.43 43.26
N LEU A 60 -33.54 12.09 42.01
CA LEU A 60 -34.82 12.31 41.34
C LEU A 60 -35.91 11.37 41.86
N GLU A 61 -35.62 10.11 42.22
CA GLU A 61 -36.61 9.20 42.84
C GLU A 61 -37.19 9.77 44.15
N ASN A 62 -36.35 10.30 45.03
CA ASN A 62 -36.80 10.81 46.33
C ASN A 62 -37.64 12.10 46.21
N HIS A 63 -37.46 12.90 45.15
CA HIS A 63 -38.25 14.12 44.91
C HIS A 63 -39.43 13.92 43.94
N LEU A 64 -39.32 13.04 42.94
CA LEU A 64 -40.43 12.73 42.03
C LEU A 64 -41.43 11.73 42.60
N MET A 65 -41.07 10.85 43.54
CA MET A 65 -42.04 9.91 44.11
C MET A 65 -43.10 10.61 45.00
N LYS A 66 -42.82 11.84 45.45
CA LYS A 66 -43.79 12.69 46.17
C LYS A 66 -44.58 13.63 45.25
N SER A 67 -44.13 13.84 44.01
CA SER A 67 -44.69 14.83 43.07
C SER A 67 -45.38 14.19 41.85
N PHE A 68 -45.03 12.96 41.48
CA PHE A 68 -45.44 12.32 40.22
C PHE A 68 -46.09 10.95 40.44
N GLY A 69 -46.90 10.83 41.50
CA GLY A 69 -47.92 9.79 41.61
C GLY A 69 -49.06 10.03 40.60
N ARG A 70 -48.78 9.92 39.29
CA ARG A 70 -49.74 9.66 38.19
C ARG A 70 -49.08 9.85 36.81
N ASN A 71 -48.60 8.76 36.19
CA ASN A 71 -48.79 8.39 34.76
C ASN A 71 -47.63 7.52 34.25
N ASP A 72 -47.76 6.21 34.45
CA ASP A 72 -46.78 5.18 34.06
C ASP A 72 -46.71 4.90 32.55
N SER A 73 -47.72 5.30 31.77
CA SER A 73 -47.86 4.91 30.36
C SER A 73 -46.86 5.58 29.40
N SER A 74 -46.45 6.82 29.68
CA SER A 74 -45.57 7.58 28.77
C SER A 74 -44.10 7.16 28.90
N LEU A 75 -43.69 6.76 30.11
CA LEU A 75 -42.31 6.37 30.40
C LEU A 75 -41.99 4.96 29.87
N GLN A 76 -42.96 4.04 29.93
CA GLN A 76 -42.80 2.73 29.30
C GLN A 76 -42.61 2.82 27.78
N ASN A 77 -43.41 3.64 27.09
CA ASN A 77 -43.30 3.80 25.64
C ASN A 77 -41.93 4.33 25.21
N LEU A 78 -41.34 5.22 26.00
CA LEU A 78 -40.02 5.80 25.72
C LEU A 78 -38.90 4.77 25.97
N LYS A 79 -39.02 3.93 27.01
CA LYS A 79 -38.07 2.85 27.29
C LYS A 79 -38.07 1.79 26.19
N THR A 80 -39.24 1.33 25.76
CA THR A 80 -39.39 0.34 24.68
C THR A 80 -38.84 0.86 23.35
N THR A 81 -39.04 2.16 23.06
CA THR A 81 -38.50 2.78 21.85
C THR A 81 -36.98 2.89 21.89
N LEU A 82 -36.40 3.19 23.07
CA LEU A 82 -34.96 3.28 23.26
C LEU A 82 -34.30 1.89 23.16
N ASP A 83 -34.90 0.86 23.75
CA ASP A 83 -34.40 -0.51 23.71
C ASP A 83 -34.40 -1.07 22.27
N TYR A 84 -35.43 -0.74 21.47
CA TYR A 84 -35.47 -1.12 20.04
C TYR A 84 -34.37 -0.46 19.22
N ILE A 85 -34.13 0.84 19.42
CA ILE A 85 -33.07 1.57 18.74
C ILE A 85 -31.70 1.00 19.13
N GLN A 86 -31.51 0.65 20.40
CA GLN A 86 -30.25 0.09 20.90
C GLN A 86 -29.97 -1.32 20.37
N GLU A 87 -31.01 -2.13 20.13
CA GLU A 87 -30.88 -3.44 19.49
C GLU A 87 -30.50 -3.35 18.00
N GLU A 88 -30.95 -2.29 17.30
CA GLU A 88 -30.60 -2.05 15.91
C GLU A 88 -29.13 -1.61 15.75
N PHE A 89 -28.64 -0.74 16.64
CA PHE A 89 -27.25 -0.28 16.63
C PHE A 89 -26.21 -1.38 16.96
N ASP A 90 -26.57 -2.40 17.75
CA ASP A 90 -25.67 -3.53 18.06
C ASP A 90 -25.48 -4.48 16.86
N LYS A 91 -26.48 -4.58 15.97
CA LYS A 91 -26.41 -5.42 14.75
C LYS A 91 -25.48 -4.82 13.69
N ASP A 92 -25.42 -3.49 13.58
CA ASP A 92 -24.58 -2.82 12.57
C ASP A 92 -23.09 -2.77 12.91
N MET A 93 -22.71 -2.77 14.20
CA MET A 93 -21.30 -2.74 14.61
C MET A 93 -20.55 -4.08 14.51
N LYS A 94 -21.24 -5.17 14.17
CA LYS A 94 -20.63 -6.50 14.05
C LYS A 94 -19.98 -6.76 12.69
N MET A 95 -20.09 -5.83 11.73
CA MET A 95 -19.50 -5.97 10.41
C MET A 95 -18.17 -5.21 10.29
N GLY A 96 -17.06 -5.92 10.53
CA GLY A 96 -15.92 -5.84 9.61
C GLY A 96 -14.67 -5.06 10.00
N SER A 97 -14.35 -4.84 11.29
CA SER A 97 -13.01 -4.37 11.69
C SER A 97 -11.88 -5.26 11.14
N ARG A 98 -12.13 -6.58 11.05
CA ARG A 98 -11.19 -7.56 10.45
C ARG A 98 -11.03 -7.42 8.93
N THR A 99 -12.06 -6.96 8.23
CA THR A 99 -12.05 -6.84 6.76
C THR A 99 -11.22 -5.63 6.32
N LEU A 100 -11.30 -4.50 7.03
CA LEU A 100 -10.50 -3.31 6.78
C LEU A 100 -9.00 -3.53 6.98
N VAL A 101 -8.63 -4.27 8.03
CA VAL A 101 -7.22 -4.60 8.32
C VAL A 101 -6.62 -5.46 7.20
N LEU A 102 -7.35 -6.46 6.71
CA LEU A 102 -6.89 -7.32 5.60
C LEU A 102 -6.68 -6.54 4.30
N ILE A 103 -7.54 -5.57 4.00
CA ILE A 103 -7.41 -4.73 2.79
C ILE A 103 -6.18 -3.79 2.90
N MET A 104 -5.90 -3.22 4.08
CA MET A 104 -4.68 -2.42 4.27
C MET A 104 -3.40 -3.27 4.17
N PHE A 105 -3.40 -4.50 4.70
CA PHE A 105 -2.26 -5.41 4.58
C PHE A 105 -1.99 -5.83 3.12
N LEU A 106 -3.04 -6.13 2.34
CA LEU A 106 -2.91 -6.42 0.91
C LEU A 106 -2.39 -5.22 0.09
N GLY A 107 -2.78 -3.98 0.48
CA GLY A 107 -2.27 -2.76 -0.15
C GLY A 107 -0.79 -2.48 0.12
N ALA A 108 -0.30 -2.80 1.32
CA ALA A 108 1.11 -2.58 1.71
C ALA A 108 2.07 -3.62 1.09
N LEU A 109 1.59 -4.80 0.71
CA LEU A 109 2.37 -5.85 0.06
C LEU A 109 2.65 -5.58 -1.44
N CYS A 110 2.05 -4.55 -2.03
CA CYS A 110 2.24 -4.15 -3.42
C CYS A 110 3.42 -3.19 -3.66
N VAL A 111 4.47 -3.23 -2.83
CA VAL A 111 5.76 -2.67 -3.24
C VAL A 111 6.42 -3.71 -4.14
N ALA A 112 6.10 -3.67 -5.43
CA ALA A 112 6.78 -4.49 -6.43
C ALA A 112 8.26 -4.11 -6.40
N GLN A 113 9.11 -4.94 -5.78
CA GLN A 113 10.55 -4.79 -5.88
C GLN A 113 10.93 -5.11 -7.31
N ALA A 114 11.24 -4.09 -8.09
CA ALA A 114 11.71 -4.26 -9.46
C ALA A 114 13.19 -4.66 -9.44
N LEU A 115 13.51 -5.76 -10.13
CA LEU A 115 14.87 -6.25 -10.28
C LEU A 115 15.77 -5.16 -10.87
N ARG A 116 16.96 -4.95 -10.32
CA ARG A 116 17.98 -4.03 -10.86
C ARG A 116 19.14 -4.81 -11.45
N CYS A 117 19.66 -4.37 -12.60
CA CYS A 117 20.79 -5.00 -13.27
C CYS A 117 21.85 -3.97 -13.69
N ASN A 118 23.09 -4.44 -13.83
CA ASN A 118 24.17 -3.67 -14.44
C ASN A 118 23.87 -3.51 -15.93
N TYR A 119 23.87 -2.28 -16.42
CA TYR A 119 23.70 -1.92 -17.82
C TYR A 119 25.02 -1.41 -18.40
N CYS A 120 25.47 -2.04 -19.47
CA CYS A 120 26.61 -1.59 -20.25
C CYS A 120 26.52 -2.16 -21.67
N GLN A 121 27.00 -1.41 -22.66
CA GLN A 121 27.09 -1.87 -24.04
C GLN A 121 28.40 -1.40 -24.66
N LYS A 122 29.38 -2.30 -24.78
CA LYS A 122 30.63 -2.06 -25.52
C LYS A 122 30.77 -3.04 -26.66
N ILE A 123 30.92 -2.50 -27.87
CA ILE A 123 31.19 -3.27 -29.09
C ILE A 123 32.43 -2.65 -29.74
N ASP A 124 33.55 -2.69 -29.01
CA ASP A 124 34.84 -2.21 -29.49
C ASP A 124 35.81 -3.40 -29.56
N LYS A 125 36.56 -3.52 -30.66
CA LYS A 125 37.57 -4.55 -30.85
C LYS A 125 38.80 -4.33 -29.95
N ASN A 126 39.13 -3.08 -29.66
CA ASN A 126 40.30 -2.71 -28.87
C ASN A 126 40.01 -2.74 -27.37
N ASP A 127 38.75 -2.51 -26.97
CA ASP A 127 38.30 -2.54 -25.58
C ASP A 127 36.89 -3.18 -25.47
N PRO A 128 36.79 -4.52 -25.60
CA PRO A 128 35.50 -5.21 -25.67
C PRO A 128 34.83 -5.40 -24.29
N VAL A 129 35.43 -4.92 -23.20
CA VAL A 129 35.01 -5.21 -21.83
C VAL A 129 34.33 -3.99 -21.21
N CYS A 130 33.29 -4.23 -20.43
CA CYS A 130 32.65 -3.20 -19.62
C CYS A 130 33.50 -2.88 -18.38
N HIS A 131 34.08 -1.69 -18.31
CA HIS A 131 34.80 -1.23 -17.12
C HIS A 131 33.85 -0.68 -16.06
N ALA A 132 34.30 -0.62 -14.81
CA ALA A 132 33.50 -0.14 -13.69
C ALA A 132 32.91 1.27 -13.90
N ASN A 133 33.59 2.12 -14.67
CA ASN A 133 33.12 3.49 -14.96
C ASN A 133 32.02 3.55 -16.04
N ASP A 134 31.85 2.47 -16.82
CA ASP A 134 30.90 2.38 -17.94
C ASP A 134 29.61 1.64 -17.54
N ILE A 135 29.53 1.16 -16.29
CA ILE A 135 28.39 0.40 -15.78
C ILE A 135 27.39 1.35 -15.12
N GLU A 136 26.15 1.29 -15.59
CA GLU A 136 25.02 2.02 -15.02
C GLU A 136 24.03 1.04 -14.38
N ASP A 137 23.51 1.36 -13.20
CA ASP A 137 22.43 0.58 -12.60
C ASP A 137 21.10 0.92 -13.30
N LYS A 138 20.38 -0.10 -13.82
CA LYS A 138 19.04 0.08 -14.39
C LYS A 138 18.01 -0.84 -13.77
N GLU A 139 16.85 -0.27 -13.51
CA GLU A 139 15.66 -0.99 -13.07
C GLU A 139 15.00 -1.70 -14.26
N CYS A 140 14.67 -2.97 -14.08
CA CYS A 140 14.06 -3.79 -15.12
C CYS A 140 12.56 -3.52 -15.21
N SER A 141 12.07 -3.40 -16.45
CA SER A 141 10.63 -3.26 -16.72
C SER A 141 9.89 -4.59 -16.48
N SER A 142 8.57 -4.49 -16.33
CA SER A 142 7.70 -5.67 -16.16
C SER A 142 7.95 -6.74 -17.23
N GLY A 143 8.20 -7.98 -16.81
CA GLY A 143 8.49 -9.13 -17.67
C GLY A 143 9.98 -9.35 -17.99
N LEU A 144 10.88 -8.48 -17.51
CA LEU A 144 12.33 -8.65 -17.61
C LEU A 144 12.90 -9.10 -16.26
N ASP A 145 12.66 -10.37 -15.93
CA ASP A 145 12.91 -10.91 -14.59
C ASP A 145 14.33 -11.48 -14.40
N ASN A 146 15.24 -11.20 -15.33
CA ASN A 146 16.63 -11.64 -15.27
C ASN A 146 17.59 -10.54 -15.68
N CYS A 147 18.79 -10.56 -15.11
CA CYS A 147 19.95 -9.87 -15.63
C CYS A 147 20.71 -10.80 -16.58
N ILE A 148 21.21 -10.26 -17.69
CA ILE A 148 21.99 -10.98 -18.68
C ILE A 148 23.34 -10.31 -18.90
N THR A 149 24.37 -11.12 -19.10
CA THR A 149 25.68 -10.71 -19.61
C THR A 149 26.00 -11.53 -20.85
N ILE A 150 26.24 -10.84 -21.96
CA ILE A 150 26.55 -11.42 -23.27
C ILE A 150 27.95 -10.98 -23.65
N THR A 151 28.86 -11.93 -23.79
CA THR A 151 30.23 -11.71 -24.24
C THR A 151 30.40 -12.33 -25.62
N MET A 152 30.84 -11.53 -26.58
CA MET A 152 31.10 -11.97 -27.95
C MET A 152 32.60 -12.16 -28.14
N HIS A 153 32.99 -13.36 -28.55
CA HIS A 153 34.35 -13.72 -28.93
C HIS A 153 34.49 -13.72 -30.46
N HIS A 154 35.74 -13.73 -30.93
CA HIS A 154 36.12 -13.67 -32.34
C HIS A 154 35.18 -14.50 -33.25
N PRO A 155 34.67 -13.94 -34.38
CA PRO A 155 35.08 -12.68 -35.01
C PRO A 155 34.38 -11.41 -34.51
N ALA A 156 33.36 -11.53 -33.65
CA ALA A 156 32.70 -10.40 -33.03
C ALA A 156 33.37 -10.09 -31.68
N TYR A 157 33.49 -8.82 -31.32
CA TYR A 157 34.10 -8.41 -30.05
C TYR A 157 33.14 -7.48 -29.33
N GLY A 158 32.86 -7.77 -28.06
CA GLY A 158 32.05 -6.91 -27.23
C GLY A 158 31.45 -7.60 -26.02
N GLU A 159 30.97 -6.78 -25.10
CA GLU A 159 30.27 -7.18 -23.88
C GLU A 159 29.03 -6.31 -23.72
N VAL A 160 27.91 -6.97 -23.42
CA VAL A 160 26.62 -6.32 -23.18
C VAL A 160 26.03 -6.85 -21.89
N ARG A 161 25.66 -5.94 -21.00
CA ARG A 161 24.95 -6.22 -19.75
C ARG A 161 23.63 -5.48 -19.74
N ARG A 162 22.53 -6.15 -19.42
CA ARG A 162 21.18 -5.53 -19.34
C ARG A 162 20.16 -6.46 -18.65
N CYS A 163 18.94 -5.99 -18.54
CA CYS A 163 17.78 -6.83 -18.22
C CYS A 163 17.38 -7.71 -19.42
N ALA A 164 16.83 -8.89 -19.14
CA ALA A 164 16.41 -9.89 -20.10
C ALA A 164 15.18 -10.68 -19.62
N THR A 165 14.49 -11.29 -20.59
CA THR A 165 13.42 -12.24 -20.31
C THR A 165 14.00 -13.63 -20.05
N SER A 166 13.23 -14.49 -19.35
CA SER A 166 13.60 -15.90 -19.17
C SER A 166 13.78 -16.64 -20.51
N ASN A 167 13.01 -16.27 -21.54
CA ASN A 167 13.10 -16.86 -22.87
C ASN A 167 14.43 -16.51 -23.55
N GLU A 168 14.88 -15.27 -23.40
CA GLU A 168 16.18 -14.83 -23.92
C GLU A 168 17.33 -15.54 -23.20
N CYS A 169 17.20 -15.80 -21.89
CA CYS A 169 18.14 -16.60 -21.13
C CYS A 169 18.15 -18.08 -21.54
N ALA A 170 17.03 -18.63 -22.00
CA ALA A 170 16.94 -20.01 -22.49
C ALA A 170 17.35 -20.20 -23.96
N ALA A 171 17.36 -19.12 -24.76
CA ALA A 171 17.64 -19.21 -26.19
C ALA A 171 19.06 -19.74 -26.51
N ASP A 172 19.17 -20.64 -27.49
CA ASP A 172 20.47 -21.11 -27.95
C ASP A 172 21.30 -19.99 -28.57
N VAL A 173 22.59 -19.97 -28.28
CA VAL A 173 23.54 -19.00 -28.82
C VAL A 173 24.66 -19.72 -29.58
N PRO A 174 25.25 -19.08 -30.61
CA PRO A 174 26.42 -19.62 -31.29
C PRO A 174 27.59 -19.85 -30.32
N PRO A 175 28.52 -20.76 -30.62
CA PRO A 175 29.65 -21.07 -29.73
C PRO A 175 30.61 -19.89 -29.52
N GLN A 176 30.55 -18.85 -30.37
CA GLN A 176 31.33 -17.62 -30.22
C GLN A 176 30.73 -16.65 -29.19
N VAL A 177 29.53 -16.92 -28.67
CA VAL A 177 28.81 -16.04 -27.75
C VAL A 177 28.64 -16.76 -26.42
N VAL A 178 29.19 -16.16 -25.35
CA VAL A 178 28.99 -16.63 -23.98
C VAL A 178 27.89 -15.82 -23.35
N LYS A 179 26.84 -16.50 -22.89
CA LYS A 179 25.69 -15.90 -22.21
C LYS A 179 25.65 -16.35 -20.75
N ARG A 180 25.46 -15.42 -19.83
CA ARG A 180 25.22 -15.68 -18.41
C ARG A 180 23.96 -14.96 -17.97
N CYS A 181 23.09 -15.65 -17.24
CA CYS A 181 21.88 -15.07 -16.67
C CYS A 181 21.80 -15.32 -15.17
N CYS A 182 21.17 -14.38 -14.47
CA CYS A 182 20.90 -14.45 -13.04
C CYS A 182 19.66 -13.61 -12.69
N ASN A 183 19.06 -13.84 -11.53
CA ASN A 183 17.75 -13.28 -11.15
C ASN A 183 17.79 -12.54 -9.80
N THR A 184 18.96 -12.04 -9.41
CA THR A 184 19.16 -11.24 -8.19
C THR A 184 19.67 -9.85 -8.54
N ASP A 185 19.47 -8.87 -7.68
CA ASP A 185 19.90 -7.50 -7.95
C ASP A 185 21.40 -7.39 -8.24
N LEU A 186 21.73 -6.67 -9.32
CA LEU A 186 23.07 -6.28 -9.77
C LEU A 186 24.05 -7.47 -9.95
N CYS A 187 23.52 -8.65 -10.27
CA CYS A 187 24.29 -9.89 -10.30
C CYS A 187 25.18 -10.11 -11.54
N ASN A 188 25.01 -9.29 -12.58
CA ASN A 188 25.51 -9.54 -13.94
C ASN A 188 26.76 -8.77 -14.35
#